data_AF-A0A7W0YRE0-F1
#
_entry.id   AF-A0A7W0YRE0-F1
#
_cell.length_a   1.000
_cell.length_b   1.000
_cell.length_c   1.000
_cell.angle_alpha   90.00
_cell.angle_beta   90.00
_cell.angle_gamma   90.00
#
_symmetry.space_group_name_H-M   'P 1'
#
loop_
_entity.id
_entity.type
_entity.pdbx_description
1 polymer ?
#
loop_
_entity_poly.entity_id
_entity_poly.type
_entity_poly.pdbx_seq_one_letter_code
_entity_poly.pdbx_strand_id
1 'polypeptide(L)'
;MIAVADLDTISRARVDDAKILLAAKRFDGAVYMCGYAIEIALKARVCRTLGWNEFPMTQNEFKGLTNFKTHDLDLLLRLSGVEANIKQIHFLVWNAVAVWNPEAR
;
A
#
# COMPACT_ATOMS: atom_id res chain seq x y z
N MET A 1 -7.01 14.21 -7.33
CA MET A 1 -7.15 12.90 -6.70
C MET A 1 -6.68 11.86 -7.72
N ILE A 2 -6.49 10.60 -7.33
CA ILE A 2 -6.13 9.51 -8.25
C ILE A 2 -7.24 8.47 -8.27
N ALA A 3 -7.62 8.00 -9.46
CA ALA A 3 -8.69 7.01 -9.56
C ALA A 3 -8.26 5.68 -8.92
N VAL A 4 -9.21 4.95 -8.33
CA VAL A 4 -8.93 3.63 -7.75
C VAL A 4 -8.38 2.66 -8.80
N ALA A 5 -8.85 2.73 -10.04
CA ALA A 5 -8.34 1.93 -11.16
C ALA A 5 -6.87 2.24 -11.49
N ASP A 6 -6.47 3.51 -11.37
CA ASP A 6 -5.08 3.92 -11.57
C ASP A 6 -4.19 3.40 -10.42
N LEU A 7 -4.68 3.44 -9.18
CA LEU A 7 -3.97 2.84 -8.04
C LEU A 7 -3.72 1.35 -8.22
N ASP A 8 -4.71 0.59 -8.71
CA ASP A 8 -4.53 -0.84 -9.01
C ASP A 8 -3.45 -1.06 -10.08
N THR A 9 -3.46 -0.22 -11.12
CA THR A 9 -2.48 -0.28 -12.22
C THR A 9 -1.08 0.02 -11.70
N ILE A 10 -0.92 1.07 -10.88
CA ILE A 10 0.37 1.43 -10.30
C ILE A 10 0.85 0.36 -9.32
N SER A 11 -0.03 -0.20 -8.49
CA SER A 11 0.33 -1.28 -7.56
C SER A 11 0.89 -2.48 -8.31
N ARG A 12 0.23 -2.90 -9.41
CA ARG A 12 0.71 -3.99 -10.26
C ARG A 12 2.06 -3.67 -10.92
N ALA A 13 2.21 -2.46 -11.44
CA ALA A 13 3.48 -2.02 -12.02
C ALA A 13 4.63 -2.10 -11.00
N ARG A 14 4.39 -1.72 -9.73
CA ARG A 14 5.40 -1.83 -8.66
C ARG A 14 5.77 -3.27 -8.31
N VAL A 15 4.81 -4.20 -8.38
CA VAL A 15 5.12 -5.64 -8.26
C VAL A 15 6.02 -6.10 -9.40
N ASP A 16 5.75 -5.66 -10.63
CA ASP A 16 6.57 -6.04 -11.78
C ASP A 16 7.97 -5.42 -11.73
N ASP A 17 8.09 -4.16 -11.30
CA ASP A 17 9.38 -3.52 -11.00
C ASP A 17 10.16 -4.31 -9.94
N ALA A 18 9.48 -4.73 -8.86
CA ALA A 18 10.09 -5.52 -7.79
C ALA A 18 10.61 -6.88 -8.30
N LYS A 19 9.88 -7.56 -9.18
CA LYS A 19 10.32 -8.81 -9.81
C LYS A 19 11.59 -8.61 -10.64
N ILE A 20 11.67 -7.53 -11.42
CA ILE A 20 12.85 -7.20 -12.22
C ILE A 20 14.06 -6.95 -11.31
N LEU A 21 13.88 -6.17 -10.25
CA LEU A 21 14.94 -5.89 -9.27
C LEU A 21 15.41 -7.16 -8.55
N LEU A 22 14.48 -8.05 -8.20
CA LEU A 22 14.80 -9.34 -7.60
C LEU A 22 15.63 -10.21 -8.54
N ALA A 23 15.23 -10.31 -9.82
CA ALA A 23 15.99 -11.04 -10.84
C ALA A 23 17.39 -10.47 -11.05
N ALA A 24 17.55 -9.15 -10.93
CA ALA A 24 18.83 -8.45 -10.97
C ALA A 24 19.63 -8.53 -9.64
N LYS A 25 19.16 -9.30 -8.64
CA LYS A 25 19.76 -9.43 -7.30
C LYS A 25 19.86 -8.10 -6.53
N ARG A 26 19.04 -7.11 -6.88
CA ARG A 26 18.91 -5.82 -6.21
C ARG A 26 17.89 -5.92 -5.07
N PHE A 27 18.20 -6.72 -4.05
CA PHE A 27 17.25 -7.12 -3.00
C PHE A 27 16.62 -5.94 -2.25
N ASP A 28 17.42 -4.96 -1.81
CA ASP A 28 16.90 -3.79 -1.09
C ASP A 28 15.89 -3.00 -1.93
N GLY A 29 16.20 -2.83 -3.22
CA GLY A 29 15.31 -2.18 -4.18
C GLY A 29 14.03 -2.98 -4.41
N ALA A 30 14.14 -4.31 -4.51
CA ALA A 30 12.99 -5.18 -4.68
C ALA A 30 12.04 -5.12 -3.48
N VAL A 31 12.58 -5.21 -2.25
CA VAL A 31 11.79 -5.08 -1.01
C VAL A 31 11.14 -3.71 -0.93
N TYR A 32 11.87 -2.65 -1.27
CA TYR A 32 11.34 -1.29 -1.29
C TYR A 32 10.14 -1.16 -2.24
N MET A 33 10.25 -1.68 -3.47
CA MET A 33 9.15 -1.66 -4.45
C MET A 33 7.95 -2.52 -4.02
N CYS A 34 8.20 -3.68 -3.38
CA CYS A 34 7.12 -4.50 -2.81
C CYS A 34 6.32 -3.75 -1.75
N GLY A 35 6.98 -3.00 -0.86
CA GLY A 35 6.28 -2.22 0.16
C GLY A 35 5.37 -1.14 -0.44
N TYR A 36 5.84 -0.41 -1.46
CA TYR A 36 4.99 0.53 -2.20
C TYR A 36 3.82 -0.16 -2.90
N ALA A 37 4.04 -1.33 -3.49
CA ALA A 37 2.96 -2.07 -4.14
C ALA A 37 1.82 -2.37 -3.15
N ILE A 38 2.16 -2.77 -1.92
CA ILE A 38 1.21 -3.08 -0.85
C ILE A 38 0.53 -1.80 -0.33
N GLU A 39 1.29 -0.74 -0.07
CA GLU A 39 0.73 0.55 0.36
C GLU A 39 -0.35 1.04 -0.61
N ILE A 40 -0.06 1.02 -1.90
CA ILE A 40 -0.97 1.48 -2.96
C ILE A 40 -2.20 0.56 -3.06
N ALA A 41 -2.01 -0.75 -2.99
CA ALA A 41 -3.11 -1.71 -2.99
C ALA A 41 -4.06 -1.51 -1.79
N LEU A 42 -3.51 -1.23 -0.60
CA LEU A 42 -4.31 -0.94 0.58
C LEU A 42 -5.07 0.37 0.45
N LYS A 43 -4.44 1.44 -0.07
CA LYS A 43 -5.13 2.71 -0.35
C LYS A 43 -6.28 2.52 -1.33
N ALA A 44 -6.09 1.75 -2.40
CA ALA A 44 -7.15 1.36 -3.31
C ALA A 44 -8.26 0.55 -2.60
N ARG A 45 -7.90 -0.34 -1.67
CA ARG A 45 -8.88 -1.11 -0.90
C ARG A 45 -9.67 -0.24 0.08
N VAL A 46 -9.02 0.71 0.75
CA VAL A 46 -9.66 1.72 1.62
C VAL A 46 -10.71 2.50 0.84
N CYS A 47 -10.39 2.99 -0.36
CA CYS A 47 -11.37 3.66 -1.22
C CYS A 47 -12.59 2.78 -1.49
N ARG A 48 -12.39 1.50 -1.84
CA ARG A 48 -13.51 0.57 -2.08
C ARG A 48 -14.36 0.34 -0.83
N THR A 49 -13.72 0.26 0.34
CA THR A 49 -14.42 0.06 1.62
C THR A 49 -15.23 1.30 2.02
N LEU A 50 -14.75 2.51 1.70
CA LEU A 50 -15.41 3.78 2.00
C LEU A 50 -16.34 4.28 0.89
N GLY A 51 -16.40 3.59 -0.26
CA GLY A 51 -17.19 4.00 -1.41
C GLY A 51 -16.63 5.20 -2.17
N TRP A 52 -15.31 5.44 -2.09
CA TRP A 52 -14.64 6.50 -2.82
C TRP A 52 -14.16 6.03 -4.19
N ASN A 53 -14.38 6.85 -5.22
CA ASN A 53 -13.89 6.57 -6.57
C ASN A 53 -12.43 6.98 -6.77
N GLU A 54 -11.94 7.88 -5.91
CA GLU A 54 -10.61 8.46 -6.01
C GLU A 54 -9.96 8.55 -4.62
N PHE A 55 -8.63 8.49 -4.59
CA PHE A 55 -7.84 8.69 -3.38
C PHE A 55 -7.19 10.09 -3.41
N PRO A 56 -7.20 10.84 -2.28
CA PRO A 56 -6.49 12.11 -2.17
C PRO A 56 -4.97 11.96 -2.42
N MET A 57 -4.34 12.90 -3.12
CA MET A 57 -2.89 12.88 -3.35
C MET A 57 -2.18 14.14 -2.83
N THR A 58 -2.89 15.25 -2.73
CA THR A 58 -2.34 16.54 -2.32
C THR A 58 -2.73 16.88 -0.89
N GLN A 59 -1.91 17.69 -0.21
CA GLN A 59 -2.21 18.11 1.17
C GLN A 59 -3.59 18.77 1.31
N ASN A 60 -4.02 19.52 0.29
CA ASN A 60 -5.30 20.20 0.31
C ASN A 60 -6.48 19.22 0.19
N GLU A 61 -6.32 18.11 -0.54
CA GLU A 61 -7.34 17.05 -0.65
C GLU A 61 -7.42 16.19 0.62
N PHE A 62 -6.34 16.10 1.40
CA PHE A 62 -6.35 15.44 2.71
C PHE A 62 -6.97 16.30 3.82
N LYS A 63 -7.47 17.50 3.52
CA LYS A 63 -8.08 18.38 4.53
C LYS A 63 -9.36 17.74 5.06
N GLY A 64 -9.36 17.34 6.34
CA GLY A 64 -10.45 16.55 6.95
C GLY A 64 -10.28 15.03 6.82
N LEU A 65 -9.24 14.56 6.11
CA LEU A 65 -8.91 13.15 5.86
C LEU A 65 -7.47 12.83 6.32
N THR A 66 -6.96 13.53 7.33
CA THR A 66 -5.56 13.45 7.77
C THR A 66 -5.12 12.03 8.15
N ASN A 67 -6.03 11.20 8.65
CA ASN A 67 -5.74 9.80 9.02
C ASN A 67 -5.41 8.93 7.79
N PHE A 68 -5.82 9.33 6.59
CA PHE A 68 -5.51 8.62 5.34
C PHE A 68 -4.18 9.07 4.72
N LYS A 69 -3.61 10.18 5.21
CA LYS A 69 -2.28 10.67 4.81
C LYS A 69 -1.21 9.93 5.60
N THR A 70 -1.12 8.63 5.38
CA THR A 70 -0.16 7.74 6.04
C THR A 70 0.49 6.79 5.04
N HIS A 71 1.68 6.33 5.43
CA HIS A 71 2.45 5.27 4.79
C HIS A 71 2.52 4.01 5.66
N ASP A 72 1.91 4.05 6.85
CA ASP A 72 1.88 2.93 7.79
C ASP A 72 0.97 1.82 7.25
N LEU A 73 1.57 0.67 6.97
CA LEU A 73 0.87 -0.46 6.38
C LEU A 73 -0.17 -1.08 7.34
N ASP A 74 0.07 -1.07 8.65
CA ASP A 74 -0.87 -1.65 9.62
C ASP A 74 -2.11 -0.75 9.78
N LEU A 75 -1.92 0.56 9.81
CA LEU A 75 -3.01 1.53 9.81
C LEU A 75 -3.81 1.45 8.51
N LEU A 76 -3.16 1.38 7.35
CA LEU A 76 -3.83 1.21 6.06
C LEU A 76 -4.59 -0.12 5.99
N LEU A 77 -4.03 -1.20 6.53
CA LEU A 77 -4.72 -2.50 6.60
C LEU A 77 -5.96 -2.41 7.49
N ARG A 78 -5.89 -1.75 8.65
CA ARG A 78 -7.05 -1.53 9.52
C ARG A 78 -8.14 -0.73 8.79
N LEU A 79 -7.79 0.36 8.13
CA LEU A 79 -8.72 1.21 7.37
C LEU A 79 -9.32 0.47 6.16
N SER A 80 -8.62 -0.52 5.61
CA SER A 80 -9.08 -1.28 4.44
C SER A 80 -10.26 -2.21 4.74
N GLY A 81 -10.56 -2.48 6.00
CA GLY A 81 -11.64 -3.37 6.42
C GLY A 81 -11.38 -4.86 6.18
N VAL A 82 -10.17 -5.25 5.76
CA VAL A 82 -9.78 -6.66 5.55
C VAL A 82 -8.71 -7.15 6.53
N GLU A 83 -8.41 -6.36 7.57
CA GLU A 83 -7.39 -6.69 8.58
C GLU A 83 -7.58 -8.08 9.20
N ALA A 84 -8.79 -8.40 9.64
CA ALA A 84 -9.08 -9.70 10.26
C ALA A 84 -8.77 -10.87 9.32
N ASN A 85 -9.12 -10.74 8.03
CA ASN A 85 -8.89 -11.77 7.03
C ASN A 85 -7.38 -11.95 6.76
N ILE A 86 -6.66 -10.85 6.54
CA ILE A 86 -5.21 -10.89 6.30
C ILE A 86 -4.45 -11.41 7.51
N LYS A 87 -4.78 -10.95 8.72
CA LYS A 87 -4.12 -11.41 9.95
C LYS A 87 -4.50 -12.85 10.33
N GLN A 88 -5.65 -13.37 9.91
CA GLN A 88 -5.99 -14.78 10.10
C GLN A 88 -5.24 -15.71 9.14
N ILE A 89 -5.18 -15.36 7.86
CA ILE A 89 -4.64 -16.25 6.81
C ILE A 89 -3.12 -16.07 6.64
N HIS A 90 -2.63 -14.84 6.78
CA HIS A 90 -1.26 -14.45 6.41
C HIS A 90 -0.47 -13.82 7.57
N PHE A 91 -0.81 -14.14 8.83
CA PHE A 91 -0.21 -13.51 10.02
C PHE A 91 1.32 -13.35 9.99
N LEU A 92 2.04 -14.45 9.72
CA LEU A 92 3.51 -14.45 9.75
C LEU A 92 4.10 -13.58 8.63
N VAL A 93 3.56 -13.69 7.43
CA VAL A 93 3.99 -12.90 6.27
C VAL A 93 3.67 -11.42 6.50
N TRP A 94 2.49 -11.13 7.06
CA TRP A 94 2.08 -9.77 7.38
C TRP A 94 3.03 -9.12 8.40
N ASN A 95 3.39 -9.82 9.48
CA ASN A 95 4.33 -9.28 10.48
C ASN A 95 5.68 -8.92 9.88
N ALA A 96 6.20 -9.71 8.93
CA ALA A 96 7.45 -9.39 8.27
C ALA A 96 7.33 -8.15 7.37
N VAL A 97 6.19 -8.01 6.67
CA VAL A 97 5.92 -6.90 5.76
C VAL A 97 5.61 -5.60 6.51
N ALA A 98 4.89 -5.67 7.63
CA ALA A 98 4.44 -4.50 8.38
C ALA A 98 5.60 -3.68 8.99
N VAL A 99 6.79 -4.26 9.08
CA VAL A 99 8.02 -3.56 9.49
C VAL A 99 8.50 -2.58 8.40
N TRP A 100 8.03 -2.73 7.16
CA TRP A 100 8.41 -1.85 6.05
C TRP A 100 8.00 -0.40 6.33
N ASN A 101 8.97 0.51 6.16
CA ASN A 101 8.78 1.94 6.31
C ASN A 101 9.49 2.65 5.14
N PRO A 102 8.78 3.47 4.34
CA PRO A 102 9.40 4.16 3.20
C PRO A 102 10.44 5.22 3.61
N GLU A 103 10.37 5.72 4.84
CA GLU A 103 11.25 6.76 5.39
C GLU A 103 12.50 6.18 6.07
N ALA A 104 12.58 4.87 6.26
CA ALA A 104 13.70 4.22 6.95
C ALA A 104 14.94 4.03 6.05
N ARG A 105 15.08 4.79 4.96
CA ARG A 105 16.12 4.62 3.95
C ARG A 105 17.05 5.83 3.82
#